data_AF-A0A846UBA8-F1
#
_entry.id   AF-A0A846UBA8-F1
#
_cell.length_a   1.000
_cell.length_b   1.000
_cell.length_c   1.000
_cell.angle_alpha   90.00
_cell.angle_beta   90.00
_cell.angle_gamma   90.00
#
_symmetry.space_group_name_H-M   'P 1'
#
loop_
_entity.id
_entity.type
_entity.pdbx_description
1 polymer ?
#
loop_
_entity_poly.entity_id
_entity_poly.type
_entity_poly.pdbx_seq_one_letter_code
_entity_poly.pdbx_strand_id
1 'polypeptide(L)'
;MTQEQFGDLVGVSQPVVSELLSRGILKAGQPASAWLRAYTKHLRELAAGRGADGELARERARLAREQADRVAMDNAVNRRELAPIAVLELVLAKMAGDVGSLLQGLVPRVRRRVELPTEALRIFEEEVSKARNRAAALSLADAEDEPDEEEDV
;
A
#
# COMPACT_ATOMS: atom_id res chain seq x y z
N MET A 1 -17.49 28.06 -46.61
CA MET A 1 -17.53 26.59 -46.54
C MET A 1 -18.49 26.22 -45.43
N THR A 2 -19.46 25.35 -45.71
CA THR A 2 -20.45 24.92 -44.73
C THR A 2 -19.88 23.84 -43.79
N GLN A 3 -20.58 23.54 -42.70
CA GLN A 3 -20.18 22.45 -41.78
C GLN A 3 -20.20 21.09 -42.47
N GLU A 4 -21.20 20.86 -43.33
CA GLU A 4 -21.35 19.65 -44.13
C GLU A 4 -20.17 19.48 -45.11
N GLN A 5 -19.84 20.53 -45.86
CA GLN A 5 -18.67 20.54 -46.75
C GLN A 5 -17.35 20.29 -46.01
N PHE A 6 -17.21 20.81 -44.78
CA PHE A 6 -16.04 20.51 -43.95
C PHE A 6 -16.03 19.08 -43.45
N GLY A 7 -17.18 18.55 -43.05
CA GLY A 7 -17.35 17.17 -42.64
C GLY A 7 -16.89 16.21 -43.73
N ASP A 8 -17.39 16.41 -44.95
CA ASP A 8 -16.99 15.63 -46.12
C ASP A 8 -15.48 15.73 -46.39
N LEU A 9 -14.90 16.93 -46.26
CA LEU A 9 -13.48 17.17 -46.48
C LEU A 9 -12.58 16.40 -45.50
N VAL A 10 -12.97 16.29 -44.22
CA VAL A 10 -12.16 15.64 -43.18
C VAL A 10 -12.63 14.22 -42.84
N GLY A 11 -13.66 13.72 -43.53
CA GLY A 11 -14.19 12.37 -43.37
C GLY A 11 -15.02 12.16 -42.10
N VAL A 12 -15.73 13.19 -41.62
CA VAL A 12 -16.64 13.10 -40.46
C VAL A 12 -18.03 13.60 -40.80
N SER A 13 -19.04 13.21 -40.03
CA SER A 13 -20.40 13.67 -40.26
C SER A 13 -20.60 15.14 -39.85
N GLN A 14 -21.55 15.84 -40.47
CA GLN A 14 -21.90 17.22 -40.11
C GLN A 14 -22.24 17.38 -38.59
N PRO A 15 -22.94 16.45 -37.93
CA PRO A 15 -23.16 16.53 -36.48
C PRO A 15 -21.86 16.58 -35.66
N VAL A 16 -20.82 15.85 -36.06
CA VAL A 16 -19.50 15.88 -35.41
C VAL A 16 -18.87 17.27 -35.57
N VAL A 17 -18.97 17.88 -36.75
CA VAL A 17 -18.48 19.25 -36.98
C VAL A 17 -19.25 20.25 -36.11
N SER A 18 -20.56 20.07 -35.97
CA SER A 18 -21.40 20.88 -35.08
C SER A 18 -21.00 20.73 -33.61
N GLU A 19 -20.67 19.52 -33.16
CA GLU A 19 -20.17 19.27 -31.81
C GLU A 19 -18.80 19.94 -31.57
N LEU A 20 -17.89 19.87 -32.55
CA LEU A 20 -16.59 20.54 -32.44
C LEU A 20 -16.73 22.07 -32.37
N LEU A 21 -17.74 22.64 -33.02
CA LEU A 21 -18.08 24.05 -32.92
C LEU A 21 -18.69 24.40 -31.56
N SER A 22 -19.60 23.58 -31.03
CA SER A 22 -20.22 23.82 -29.71
C SER A 22 -19.21 23.73 -28.56
N ARG A 23 -18.22 22.83 -28.69
CA ARG A 23 -17.09 22.69 -27.76
C ARG A 23 -16.01 23.78 -27.95
N GLY A 24 -16.17 24.68 -28.92
CA GLY A 24 -15.24 25.78 -29.18
C GLY A 24 -13.89 25.36 -29.78
N ILE A 25 -13.75 24.10 -30.20
CA ILE A 25 -12.56 23.57 -30.86
C ILE A 25 -12.43 24.18 -32.26
N LEU A 26 -13.56 24.29 -32.97
CA LEU A 26 -13.70 25.08 -34.18
C LEU A 26 -14.37 26.41 -33.86
N LYS A 27 -14.03 27.47 -34.61
CA LYS A 27 -14.63 28.80 -34.45
C LYS A 27 -15.45 29.17 -35.68
N ALA A 28 -16.74 29.48 -35.49
CA ALA A 28 -17.63 29.88 -36.57
C ALA A 28 -17.09 31.11 -37.33
N GLY A 29 -17.34 31.18 -38.64
CA GLY A 29 -16.91 32.29 -39.49
C GLY A 29 -15.42 32.27 -39.90
N GLN A 30 -14.62 31.31 -39.42
CA GLN A 30 -13.23 31.15 -39.85
C GLN A 30 -13.09 30.41 -41.20
N PRO A 31 -11.99 30.63 -41.94
CA PRO A 31 -11.75 29.92 -43.18
C PRO A 31 -11.47 28.44 -42.95
N ALA A 32 -11.74 27.64 -43.99
CA ALA A 32 -11.52 26.19 -44.04
C ALA A 32 -10.13 25.75 -43.54
N SER A 33 -9.09 26.50 -43.91
CA SER A 33 -7.70 26.22 -43.52
C SER A 33 -7.47 26.37 -42.02
N ALA A 34 -8.15 27.31 -41.35
CA ALA A 34 -8.10 27.48 -39.91
C ALA A 34 -8.81 26.34 -39.19
N TRP A 35 -9.98 25.92 -39.70
CA TRP A 35 -10.69 24.75 -39.18
C TRP A 35 -9.87 23.46 -39.31
N LEU A 36 -9.24 23.23 -40.46
CA LEU A 36 -8.39 22.07 -40.66
C LEU A 36 -7.21 22.05 -39.68
N ARG A 37 -6.53 23.19 -39.48
CA ARG A 37 -5.43 23.30 -38.51
C ARG A 37 -5.89 23.04 -37.09
N ALA A 38 -7.03 23.61 -36.68
CA ALA A 38 -7.60 23.42 -35.36
C ALA A 38 -8.01 21.95 -35.11
N TYR A 39 -8.70 21.34 -36.07
CA TYR A 39 -9.09 19.94 -36.03
C TYR A 39 -7.87 19.01 -35.93
N THR A 40 -6.86 19.21 -36.80
CA THR A 40 -5.63 18.40 -36.79
C THR A 40 -4.80 18.60 -35.52
N LYS A 41 -4.85 19.80 -34.91
CA LYS A 41 -4.22 20.05 -33.60
C LYS A 41 -4.96 19.29 -32.51
N HIS A 42 -6.28 19.35 -32.48
CA HIS A 42 -7.12 18.63 -31.51
C HIS A 42 -6.88 17.12 -31.58
N LEU A 43 -6.85 16.53 -32.77
CA LEU A 43 -6.55 15.10 -32.95
C LEU A 43 -5.16 14.72 -32.43
N ARG A 44 -4.15 15.56 -32.65
CA ARG A 44 -2.79 15.33 -32.12
C ARG A 44 -2.71 15.42 -30.61
N GLU A 45 -3.48 16.32 -29.98
CA GLU A 45 -3.57 16.42 -28.53
C GLU A 45 -4.29 15.21 -27.92
N LEU A 46 -5.36 14.75 -28.56
CA LEU A 46 -6.10 13.55 -28.15
C LEU A 46 -5.22 12.30 -28.28
N ALA A 47 -4.56 12.11 -29.42
CA ALA A 47 -3.66 10.97 -29.68
C ALA A 47 -2.44 10.96 -28.75
N ALA A 48 -1.96 12.14 -28.33
CA ALA A 48 -0.89 12.25 -27.35
C ALA A 48 -1.37 12.07 -25.89
N GLY A 49 -2.67 11.85 -25.66
CA GLY A 49 -3.25 11.72 -24.32
C GLY A 49 -3.22 13.01 -23.50
N ARG A 50 -3.07 14.17 -24.15
CA ARG A 50 -3.01 15.50 -23.53
C ARG A 50 -4.36 16.22 -23.48
N GLY A 51 -5.43 15.60 -23.98
CA GLY A 51 -6.80 16.04 -23.73
C GLY A 51 -7.30 15.56 -22.37
N ALA A 52 -8.39 16.16 -21.88
CA ALA A 52 -9.02 15.80 -20.60
C ALA A 52 -9.32 14.28 -20.47
N ASP A 53 -9.71 13.64 -21.57
CA ASP A 53 -9.96 12.20 -21.62
C ASP A 53 -8.69 11.37 -21.46
N GLY A 54 -7.55 11.86 -21.97
CA GLY A 54 -6.25 11.19 -21.86
C GLY A 54 -5.62 11.33 -20.48
N GLU A 55 -5.86 12.44 -19.79
CA GLU A 55 -5.49 12.61 -18.38
C GLU A 55 -6.34 11.71 -17.48
N LEU A 56 -7.66 11.69 -17.70
CA LEU A 56 -8.56 10.80 -16.95
C LEU A 56 -8.22 9.31 -17.17
N ALA A 57 -7.89 8.91 -18.40
CA ALA A 57 -7.46 7.56 -18.70
C ALA A 57 -6.15 7.19 -18.00
N ARG A 58 -5.18 8.12 -17.95
CA ARG A 58 -3.92 7.94 -17.20
C ARG A 58 -4.16 7.78 -15.71
N GLU A 59 -5.02 8.62 -15.12
CA GLU A 59 -5.37 8.53 -13.71
C GLU A 59 -6.10 7.23 -13.36
N ARG A 60 -7.02 6.78 -14.22
CA ARG A 60 -7.67 5.46 -14.07
C ARG A 60 -6.67 4.32 -14.17
N ALA A 61 -5.71 4.40 -15.08
CA ALA A 61 -4.67 3.39 -15.20
C ALA A 61 -3.77 3.35 -13.95
N ARG A 62 -3.43 4.51 -13.37
CA ARG A 62 -2.71 4.59 -12.10
C ARG A 62 -3.51 3.95 -10.97
N LEU A 63 -4.78 4.33 -10.81
CA LEU A 63 -5.66 3.75 -9.80
C LEU A 63 -5.79 2.22 -9.97
N ALA A 64 -5.92 1.73 -11.20
CA ALA A 64 -6.02 0.30 -11.47
C ALA A 64 -4.76 -0.46 -11.06
N ARG A 65 -3.57 0.14 -11.22
CA ARG A 65 -2.30 -0.44 -10.75
C ARG A 65 -2.26 -0.53 -9.23
N GLU A 66 -2.54 0.57 -8.53
CA GLU A 66 -2.61 0.60 -7.06
C GLU A 66 -3.63 -0.42 -6.51
N GLN A 67 -4.78 -0.56 -7.19
CA GLN A 67 -5.77 -1.57 -6.83
C GLN A 67 -5.27 -3.00 -7.06
N ALA A 68 -4.57 -3.25 -8.16
CA ALA A 68 -3.98 -4.56 -8.45
C ALA A 68 -2.90 -4.92 -7.43
N ASP A 69 -2.06 -3.96 -7.04
CA ASP A 69 -1.00 -4.16 -6.04
C ASP A 69 -1.61 -4.47 -4.67
N ARG A 70 -2.65 -3.74 -4.25
CA ARG A 70 -3.38 -4.06 -3.02
C ARG A 70 -3.93 -5.48 -3.04
N VAL A 71 -4.58 -5.90 -4.13
CA VAL A 71 -5.10 -7.26 -4.27
C VAL A 71 -3.97 -8.30 -4.24
N ALA A 72 -2.81 -7.99 -4.83
CA ALA A 72 -1.64 -8.85 -4.78
C ALA A 72 -1.12 -9.02 -3.34
N MET A 73 -1.03 -7.93 -2.56
CA MET A 73 -0.65 -7.97 -1.15
C MET A 73 -1.65 -8.77 -0.32
N ASP A 74 -2.95 -8.55 -0.50
CA ASP A 74 -4.00 -9.29 0.20
C ASP A 74 -3.93 -10.79 -0.12
N ASN A 75 -3.66 -11.14 -1.38
CA ASN A 75 -3.45 -12.53 -1.79
C ASN A 75 -2.20 -13.13 -1.15
N ALA A 76 -1.09 -12.39 -1.07
CA ALA A 76 0.12 -12.84 -0.39
C ALA A 76 -0.13 -13.09 1.10
N VAL A 77 -0.92 -12.23 1.77
CA VAL A 77 -1.36 -12.46 3.16
C VAL A 77 -2.19 -13.74 3.27
N ASN A 78 -3.18 -13.91 2.39
CA ASN A 78 -4.04 -15.10 2.39
C ASN A 78 -3.25 -16.39 2.11
N ARG A 79 -2.21 -16.31 1.28
CA ARG A 79 -1.26 -17.42 1.01
C ARG A 79 -0.23 -17.63 2.11
N ARG A 80 -0.19 -16.74 3.12
CA ARG A 80 0.80 -16.72 4.21
C ARG A 80 2.24 -16.45 3.74
N GLU A 81 2.38 -15.78 2.60
CA GLU A 81 3.66 -15.29 2.07
C GLU A 81 4.03 -13.91 2.66
N LEU A 82 3.03 -13.16 3.14
CA LEU A 82 3.20 -11.87 3.81
C LEU A 82 2.41 -11.85 5.13
N ALA A 83 3.00 -11.27 6.18
CA ALA A 83 2.32 -11.08 7.46
C ALA A 83 2.23 -9.59 7.81
N PRO A 84 1.05 -9.07 8.20
CA PRO A 84 0.94 -7.70 8.68
C PRO A 84 1.73 -7.51 9.98
N ILE A 85 2.58 -6.48 10.05
CA ILE A 85 3.43 -6.18 11.22
C ILE A 85 2.60 -6.07 12.50
N ALA A 86 1.46 -5.36 12.46
CA ALA A 86 0.58 -5.22 13.62
C ALA A 86 0.06 -6.56 14.17
N VAL A 87 -0.09 -7.59 13.32
CA VAL A 87 -0.49 -8.93 13.76
C VAL A 87 0.68 -9.62 14.46
N LEU A 88 1.90 -9.49 13.94
CA LEU A 88 3.12 -10.03 14.57
C LEU A 88 3.36 -9.39 15.93
N GLU A 89 3.27 -8.05 16.02
CA GLU A 89 3.38 -7.30 17.28
C GLU A 89 2.39 -7.79 18.32
N LEU A 90 1.12 -7.97 17.94
CA LEU A 90 0.09 -8.46 18.86
C LEU A 90 0.40 -9.89 19.36
N VAL A 91 0.82 -10.77 18.47
CA VAL A 91 1.16 -12.17 18.83
C VAL A 91 2.37 -12.20 19.77
N LEU A 92 3.41 -11.41 19.48
CA LEU A 92 4.60 -11.32 20.32
C LEU A 92 4.29 -10.72 21.69
N ALA A 93 3.50 -9.65 21.75
CA ALA A 93 3.07 -9.04 23.02
C ALA A 93 2.28 -10.03 23.88
N LYS A 94 1.38 -10.82 23.25
CA LYS A 94 0.65 -11.87 23.94
C LYS A 94 1.58 -12.98 24.45
N MET A 95 2.52 -13.43 23.62
CA MET A 95 3.51 -14.43 24.01
C MET A 95 4.35 -13.96 25.19
N ALA A 96 4.84 -12.72 25.16
CA ALA A 96 5.61 -12.13 26.25
C ALA A 96 4.79 -12.06 27.56
N GLY A 97 3.51 -11.68 27.49
CA GLY A 97 2.59 -11.70 28.62
C GLY A 97 2.35 -13.09 29.21
N ASP A 98 2.16 -14.09 28.34
CA ASP A 98 1.98 -15.49 28.75
C ASP A 98 3.24 -16.03 29.44
N VAL A 99 4.42 -15.79 28.87
CA VAL A 99 5.72 -16.15 29.47
C VAL A 99 5.91 -15.47 30.82
N GLY A 100 5.66 -14.16 30.92
CA GLY A 100 5.76 -13.41 32.17
C GLY A 100 4.85 -13.96 33.26
N SER A 101 3.62 -14.35 32.91
CA SER A 101 2.66 -14.96 33.82
C SER A 101 3.10 -16.35 34.29
N LEU A 102 3.65 -17.17 33.39
CA LEU A 102 4.18 -18.48 33.73
C LEU A 102 5.37 -18.39 34.70
N LEU A 103 6.28 -17.44 34.45
CA LEU A 103 7.43 -17.16 35.30
C LEU A 103 6.99 -16.69 36.69
N GLN A 104 6.04 -15.75 36.78
CA GLN A 104 5.53 -15.28 38.07
C GLN A 104 4.88 -16.40 38.90
N GLY A 105 4.18 -17.33 38.24
CA GLY A 105 3.60 -18.51 38.88
C GLY A 105 4.61 -19.61 39.20
N LEU A 106 5.86 -19.54 38.73
CA LEU A 106 6.84 -20.60 38.91
C LEU A 106 7.29 -20.74 40.36
N VAL A 107 7.70 -19.63 41.00
CA VAL A 107 8.21 -19.66 42.39
C VAL A 107 7.17 -20.24 43.37
N PRO A 108 5.89 -19.79 43.38
CA PRO A 108 4.90 -20.37 44.28
C PRO A 108 4.64 -21.85 44.01
N ARG A 109 4.72 -22.31 42.75
CA ARG A 109 4.54 -23.72 42.39
C ARG A 109 5.70 -24.59 42.87
N VAL A 110 6.94 -24.09 42.74
CA VAL A 110 8.15 -24.78 43.24
C VAL A 110 8.12 -24.88 44.77
N ARG A 111 7.82 -23.78 45.47
CA ARG A 111 7.71 -23.74 46.94
C ARG A 111 6.67 -24.72 47.49
N ARG A 112 5.62 -25.02 46.73
CA ARG A 112 4.59 -26.02 47.11
C ARG A 112 5.02 -27.47 46.91
N ARG A 113 6.05 -27.72 46.10
CA ARG A 113 6.45 -29.08 45.68
C ARG A 113 7.81 -29.52 46.24
N VAL A 114 8.66 -28.56 46.60
CA VAL A 114 10.04 -28.82 47.04
C VAL A 114 10.35 -27.93 48.24
N GLU A 115 10.88 -28.52 49.31
CA GLU A 115 11.49 -27.76 50.41
C GLU A 115 12.86 -27.24 49.96
N LEU A 116 12.99 -25.92 49.94
CA LEU A 116 14.22 -25.22 49.59
C LEU A 116 14.62 -24.29 50.74
N PRO A 117 15.93 -24.12 51.00
CA PRO A 117 16.41 -23.11 51.93
C PRO A 117 15.91 -21.71 51.53
N THR A 118 15.64 -20.86 52.52
CA THR A 118 15.15 -19.49 52.31
C THR A 118 16.02 -18.68 51.35
N GLU A 119 17.36 -18.85 51.45
CA GLU A 119 18.30 -18.15 50.58
C GLU A 119 18.22 -18.62 49.12
N ALA A 120 17.98 -19.92 48.88
CA ALA A 120 17.78 -20.45 47.54
C ALA A 120 16.47 -19.94 46.91
N LEU A 121 15.40 -19.82 47.71
CA LEU A 121 14.15 -19.21 47.25
C LEU A 121 14.32 -17.74 46.89
N ARG A 122 15.09 -16.98 47.68
CA ARG A 122 15.38 -15.57 47.43
C ARG A 122 16.11 -15.38 46.09
N ILE A 123 17.17 -16.16 45.85
CA ILE A 123 17.91 -16.11 44.57
C ILE A 123 17.00 -16.47 43.40
N PHE A 124 16.17 -17.50 43.57
CA PHE A 124 15.24 -17.93 42.53
C PHE A 124 14.19 -16.85 42.20
N GLU A 125 13.62 -16.18 43.21
CA GLU A 125 12.70 -15.05 43.03
C GLU A 125 13.36 -13.88 42.28
N GLU A 126 14.62 -13.59 42.58
CA GLU A 126 15.39 -12.54 41.93
C GLU A 126 15.62 -12.84 40.44
N GLU A 127 16.07 -14.05 40.11
CA GLU A 127 16.31 -14.47 38.72
C GLU A 127 15.03 -14.55 37.89
N VAL A 128 13.94 -15.07 38.47
CA VAL A 128 12.62 -15.08 37.82
C VAL A 128 12.11 -13.65 37.57
N SER A 129 12.35 -12.73 38.49
CA SER A 129 11.97 -11.33 38.34
C SER A 129 12.75 -10.63 37.22
N LYS A 130 14.07 -10.90 37.12
CA LYS A 130 14.91 -10.41 36.02
C LYS A 130 14.41 -10.92 34.67
N ALA A 131 14.16 -12.22 34.56
CA ALA A 131 13.66 -12.85 33.34
C ALA A 131 12.30 -12.27 32.92
N ARG A 132 11.36 -12.09 33.87
CA ARG A 132 10.05 -11.49 33.61
C ARG A 132 10.17 -10.06 33.10
N ASN A 133 11.00 -9.23 33.74
CA ASN A 133 11.15 -7.83 33.36
C ASN A 133 11.79 -7.70 31.97
N ARG A 134 12.73 -8.59 31.62
CA ARG A 134 13.32 -8.63 30.27
C ARG A 134 12.31 -9.09 29.22
N ALA A 135 11.51 -10.11 29.51
CA ALA A 135 10.44 -10.55 28.61
C ALA A 135 9.39 -9.45 28.38
N ALA A 136 9.05 -8.67 29.40
CA ALA A 136 8.11 -7.55 29.29
C ALA A 136 8.68 -6.32 28.56
N ALA A 137 10.01 -6.21 28.47
CA ALA A 137 10.69 -5.11 27.78
C ALA A 137 10.93 -5.39 26.29
N LEU A 138 10.77 -6.64 25.83
CA LEU A 138 10.93 -7.00 24.42
C LEU A 138 9.96 -6.21 23.54
N SER A 139 10.52 -5.40 22.64
CA SER A 139 9.82 -4.68 21.60
C SER A 139 10.36 -5.06 20.22
N LEU A 140 9.59 -4.78 19.16
CA LEU A 140 10.05 -5.02 17.79
C LEU A 140 11.33 -4.23 17.45
N ALA A 141 11.53 -3.07 18.08
CA ALA A 141 12.70 -2.23 17.90
C ALA A 141 13.99 -2.86 18.43
N ASP A 142 13.90 -3.76 19.41
CA ASP A 142 15.08 -4.45 19.96
C ASP A 142 15.58 -5.59 19.05
N ALA A 143 14.78 -6.04 18.08
CA ALA A 143 15.13 -7.09 17.14
C ALA A 143 15.89 -6.58 15.90
N GLU A 144 15.92 -5.25 15.67
CA GLU A 144 16.69 -4.62 14.60
C GLU A 144 18.16 -4.37 15.00
N ASP A 145 18.49 -4.52 16.29
CA ASP A 145 19.82 -4.29 16.89
C ASP A 145 20.64 -5.57 17.13
N GLU A 146 20.12 -6.77 16.80
CA GLU A 146 20.96 -7.96 16.72
C GLU A 146 21.78 -7.86 15.42
N PRO A 147 23.10 -7.58 15.46
CA PRO A 147 23.90 -7.70 14.25
C PRO A 147 23.73 -9.14 13.76
N ASP A 148 23.38 -9.30 12.50
CA ASP A 148 23.49 -10.59 11.81
C ASP A 148 24.86 -11.16 12.20
N GLU A 149 24.87 -12.20 13.05
CA GLU A 149 26.08 -13.00 13.24
C GLU A 149 26.31 -13.63 11.87
N GLU A 150 27.09 -12.94 11.03
CA GLU A 150 27.65 -13.48 9.81
C GLU A 150 28.29 -14.81 10.18
N GLU A 151 27.65 -15.91 9.79
CA GLU A 151 28.27 -17.23 9.78
C GLU A 151 29.49 -17.14 8.83
N ASP A 152 30.65 -16.83 9.41
CA ASP A 152 31.95 -16.95 8.75
C ASP A 152 32.19 -18.44 8.41
N VAL A 153 31.98 -18.75 7.12
CA VAL A 153 32.61 -19.75 6.23
C VAL A 153 33.13 -21.06 6.82
#